data_AF-A0A0J6I692-F1
#
_entry.id   AF-A0A0J6I692-F1
#
_cell.length_a   1.000
_cell.length_b   1.000
_cell.length_c   1.000
_cell.angle_alpha   90.00
_cell.angle_beta   90.00
_cell.angle_gamma   90.00
#
_symmetry.space_group_name_H-M   'P 1'
#
loop_
_entity.id
_entity.type
_entity.pdbx_description
1 polymer ?
#
loop_
_entity_poly.entity_id
_entity_poly.type
_entity_poly.pdbx_seq_one_letter_code
_entity_poly.pdbx_strand_id
1 'polypeptide(L)'
;MTDKPKFHVIDGTPAPDTPKEKAMKRLRAMPRPPSMIRCHRCGGAEVIQTKIGMMYKDGKAVGGTKQLLCALCFMLGERVVLT
;
A
#
# COMPACT_ATOMS: atom_id res chain seq x y z
N MET A 1 -53.40 11.88 -16.78
CA MET A 1 -52.66 11.99 -15.51
C MET A 1 -51.62 10.89 -15.50
N THR A 2 -50.34 11.21 -15.71
CA THR A 2 -49.29 10.20 -15.72
C THR A 2 -48.02 10.81 -15.17
N ASP A 3 -48.06 11.18 -13.88
CA ASP A 3 -46.84 11.49 -13.15
C ASP A 3 -46.14 10.17 -12.81
N LYS A 4 -45.00 9.93 -13.46
CA LYS A 4 -44.15 8.76 -13.20
C LYS A 4 -43.60 8.87 -11.78
N PRO A 5 -43.75 7.85 -10.92
CA PRO A 5 -43.20 7.89 -9.57
C PRO A 5 -41.68 8.05 -9.63
N LYS A 6 -41.18 9.12 -9.00
CA LYS A 6 -39.74 9.37 -8.88
C LYS A 6 -39.16 8.40 -7.85
N PHE A 7 -38.35 7.46 -8.31
CA PHE A 7 -37.53 6.64 -7.43
C PHE A 7 -36.51 7.53 -6.73
N HIS A 8 -36.58 7.57 -5.40
CA HIS A 8 -35.57 8.19 -4.55
C HIS A 8 -34.70 7.06 -3.99
N VAL A 9 -33.41 7.08 -4.32
CA VAL A 9 -32.46 6.14 -3.73
C VAL A 9 -32.12 6.67 -2.34
N ILE A 10 -32.45 5.89 -1.32
CA ILE A 10 -32.00 6.15 0.04
C ILE A 10 -30.61 5.52 0.13
N ASP A 11 -29.57 6.35 0.16
CA ASP A 11 -28.22 5.87 0.44
C ASP A 11 -28.23 5.27 1.86
N GLY A 12 -28.18 3.93 1.92
CA GLY A 12 -28.17 3.20 3.18
C GLY A 12 -26.94 3.57 4.02
N THR A 13 -27.03 3.35 5.33
CA THR A 13 -25.89 3.53 6.22
C THR A 13 -24.73 2.64 5.73
N PRO A 14 -23.52 3.20 5.53
CA PRO A 14 -22.39 2.41 5.06
C PRO A 14 -22.13 1.23 5.98
N ALA A 15 -21.76 0.09 5.40
CA ALA A 15 -21.44 -1.10 6.16
C ALA A 15 -20.36 -0.78 7.21
N PRO A 16 -20.47 -1.33 8.43
CA PRO A 16 -19.48 -1.10 9.46
C PRO A 16 -18.11 -1.63 9.02
N ASP A 17 -17.05 -0.88 9.32
CA ASP A 17 -15.67 -1.28 9.02
C ASP A 17 -15.41 -2.72 9.49
N THR A 18 -14.84 -3.54 8.61
CA THR A 18 -14.32 -4.87 8.96
C THR A 18 -13.22 -4.74 10.02
N PRO A 19 -12.91 -5.80 10.79
CA PRO A 19 -11.81 -5.78 11.76
C PRO A 19 -10.48 -5.32 11.15
N LYS A 20 -10.22 -5.71 9.89
CA LYS A 20 -9.03 -5.32 9.12
C LYS A 20 -9.02 -3.83 8.81
N GLU A 21 -10.14 -3.26 8.37
CA GLU A 21 -10.26 -1.82 8.07
C GLU A 21 -10.09 -0.98 9.34
N LYS A 22 -10.66 -1.41 10.46
CA LYS A 22 -10.45 -0.76 11.77
C LYS A 22 -8.98 -0.77 12.17
N ALA A 23 -8.29 -1.89 12.03
CA ALA A 23 -6.86 -1.99 12.32
C ALA A 23 -6.02 -1.07 11.42
N MET A 24 -6.32 -1.04 10.11
CA MET A 24 -5.64 -0.15 9.16
C MET A 24 -5.87 1.33 9.47
N LYS A 25 -7.10 1.71 9.82
CA LYS A 25 -7.45 3.08 10.22
C LYS A 25 -6.67 3.51 11.47
N ARG A 26 -6.57 2.63 12.48
CA ARG A 26 -5.74 2.85 13.68
C ARG A 26 -4.26 3.03 13.32
N LEU A 27 -3.72 2.15 12.48
CA LEU A 27 -2.32 2.23 12.02
C LEU A 27 -2.04 3.49 11.18
N ARG A 28 -3.04 4.07 10.51
CA ARG A 28 -2.89 5.34 9.79
C ARG A 28 -2.94 6.54 10.76
N ALA A 29 -3.73 6.47 11.82
CA ALA A 29 -3.92 7.56 12.77
C ALA A 29 -2.81 7.69 13.84
N MET A 30 -1.98 6.66 14.05
CA MET A 30 -0.87 6.73 15.02
C MET A 30 0.13 7.85 14.67
N PRO A 31 0.56 8.68 15.63
CA PRO A 31 1.56 9.72 15.41
C PRO A 31 2.89 9.09 15.04
N ARG A 32 3.49 9.54 13.92
CA ARG A 32 4.74 8.98 13.37
C ARG A 32 5.59 10.08 12.73
N PRO A 33 6.92 9.89 12.63
CA PRO A 33 7.80 10.86 11.97
C PRO A 33 7.36 11.15 10.52
N PRO A 34 7.31 12.42 10.08
CA PRO A 34 6.81 12.79 8.74
C PRO A 34 7.60 12.17 7.59
N SER A 35 8.90 11.91 7.80
CA SER A 35 9.84 11.38 6.81
C SER A 35 9.96 9.85 6.82
N MET A 36 9.16 9.14 7.62
CA MET A 36 9.20 7.68 7.69
C MET A 36 8.53 7.06 6.46
N ILE A 37 9.28 6.29 5.69
CA ILE A 37 8.79 5.56 4.51
C ILE A 37 7.78 4.49 4.93
N ARG A 38 6.65 4.40 4.24
CA ARG A 38 5.59 3.43 4.52
C ARG A 38 5.05 2.80 3.25
N CYS A 39 4.61 1.56 3.40
CA CYS A 39 3.81 0.91 2.39
C CYS A 39 2.41 1.51 2.30
N HIS A 40 2.06 2.08 1.15
CA HIS A 40 0.71 2.58 0.86
C HIS A 40 -0.36 1.47 0.88
N ARG A 41 0.07 0.20 0.73
CA ARG A 41 -0.81 -0.98 0.72
C ARG A 41 -1.05 -1.56 2.12
N CYS A 42 -0.01 -2.04 2.80
CA CYS A 42 -0.14 -2.73 4.09
C CYS A 42 0.13 -1.83 5.32
N GLY A 43 0.62 -0.60 5.12
CA GLY A 43 0.88 0.34 6.20
C GLY A 43 2.16 0.08 7.03
N GLY A 44 2.91 -0.99 6.71
CA GLY A 44 4.20 -1.32 7.33
C GLY A 44 5.30 -0.32 7.02
N ALA A 45 6.32 -0.29 7.88
CA ALA A 45 7.46 0.64 7.81
C ALA A 45 8.80 -0.06 7.55
N GLU A 46 8.80 -1.38 7.36
CA GLU A 46 9.98 -2.16 7.02
C GLU A 46 10.18 -2.16 5.49
N VAL A 47 11.39 -1.83 5.05
CA VAL A 47 11.71 -1.55 3.65
C VAL A 47 12.96 -2.31 3.23
N ILE A 48 12.92 -2.92 2.04
CA ILE A 48 14.08 -3.53 1.37
C ILE A 48 14.53 -2.61 0.24
N GLN A 49 15.80 -2.21 0.23
CA GLN A 49 16.40 -1.56 -0.94
C GLN A 49 16.90 -2.63 -1.92
N THR A 50 16.28 -2.69 -3.09
CA THR A 50 16.70 -3.57 -4.19
C THR A 50 17.37 -2.77 -5.30
N LYS A 51 18.23 -3.43 -6.08
CA LYS A 51 18.79 -2.88 -7.33
C LYS A 51 18.30 -3.73 -8.49
N ILE A 52 17.63 -3.11 -9.46
CA ILE A 52 17.11 -3.78 -10.66
C ILE A 52 18.13 -3.66 -11.79
N GLY A 53 18.35 -4.74 -12.54
CA GLY A 53 19.21 -4.73 -13.73
C GLY A 53 20.71 -4.68 -13.40
N MET A 54 21.12 -5.32 -12.31
CA MET A 54 22.55 -5.44 -12.00
C MET A 54 23.24 -6.34 -13.02
N MET A 55 24.45 -5.94 -13.43
CA MET A 55 25.32 -6.74 -14.29
C MET A 55 26.35 -7.45 -13.42
N TYR A 56 26.72 -8.67 -13.80
CA TYR A 56 27.85 -9.36 -13.17
C TYR A 56 29.09 -9.18 -14.05
N LYS A 57 30.09 -8.46 -13.56
CA LYS A 57 31.33 -8.15 -14.29
C LYS A 57 32.52 -8.31 -13.35
N ASP A 58 33.59 -8.97 -13.81
CA ASP A 58 34.83 -9.19 -13.06
C ASP A 58 34.58 -9.81 -11.67
N GLY A 59 33.63 -10.76 -11.58
CA GLY A 59 33.28 -11.44 -10.34
C GLY A 59 32.49 -10.59 -9.33
N LYS A 60 32.00 -9.41 -9.73
CA LYS A 60 31.26 -8.49 -8.87
C LYS A 60 29.95 -8.05 -9.50
N ALA A 61 28.92 -7.90 -8.68
CA ALA A 61 27.66 -7.32 -9.11
C ALA A 61 27.78 -5.79 -9.14
N VAL A 62 27.58 -5.18 -10.31
CA VAL A 62 27.77 -3.75 -10.57
C VAL A 62 26.52 -3.11 -11.21
N GLY A 63 26.37 -1.80 -11.00
CA GLY A 63 25.28 -1.01 -11.56
C GLY A 63 23.91 -1.26 -10.93
N GLY A 64 22.86 -1.10 -11.75
CA GLY A 64 21.45 -1.28 -11.40
C GLY A 64 20.77 -0.05 -10.80
N THR A 65 19.44 0.00 -10.95
CA THR A 65 18.60 1.10 -10.45
C THR A 65 18.06 0.76 -9.06
N LYS A 66 18.33 1.63 -8.08
CA LYS A 66 17.81 1.47 -6.71
C LYS A 66 16.29 1.62 -6.69
N GLN A 67 15.63 0.75 -5.95
CA GLN A 67 14.19 0.76 -5.71
C GLN A 67 13.93 0.36 -4.26
N LEU A 68 12.95 1.00 -3.63
CA LEU A 68 12.52 0.66 -2.28
C LEU A 68 11.28 -0.22 -2.37
N LEU A 69 11.28 -1.35 -1.68
CA LEU A 69 10.16 -2.29 -1.64
C LEU A 69 9.66 -2.45 -0.20
N CYS A 70 8.36 -2.70 -0.05
CA CYS A 70 7.83 -3.11 1.25
C CYS A 70 8.27 -4.54 1.59
N ALA A 71 8.96 -4.71 2.72
CA ALA A 71 9.43 -6.03 3.17
C ALA A 71 8.28 -6.99 3.46
N LEU A 72 7.23 -6.53 4.15
CA LEU A 72 6.08 -7.35 4.53
C LEU A 72 5.29 -7.85 3.31
N CYS A 73 5.04 -6.98 2.33
CA CYS A 73 4.38 -7.38 1.09
C CYS A 73 5.26 -8.36 0.28
N PHE A 74 6.58 -8.13 0.26
CA PHE A 74 7.51 -9.01 -0.42
C PHE A 74 7.52 -10.43 0.17
N MET A 75 7.44 -10.57 1.50
CA MET A 75 7.31 -11.87 2.16
C MET A 75 6.01 -12.63 1.81
N LEU A 76 4.98 -11.91 1.35
CA LEU A 76 3.74 -12.50 0.84
C LEU A 76 3.76 -12.76 -0.67
N GLY A 77 4.92 -12.60 -1.32
CA GLY A 77 5.09 -12.77 -2.77
C GLY A 77 4.69 -11.54 -3.59
N GLU A 78 4.42 -10.40 -2.96
CA GLU A 78 3.97 -9.18 -3.64
C GLU A 78 5.11 -8.18 -3.83
N ARG A 79 5.29 -7.67 -5.06
CA ARG A 79 6.25 -6.60 -5.34
C ARG A 79 5.60 -5.22 -5.22
N VAL A 80 5.62 -4.63 -4.04
CA VAL A 80 5.12 -3.26 -3.80
C VAL A 80 6.29 -2.27 -3.73
N VAL A 81 6.37 -1.37 -4.71
CA VAL A 81 7.38 -0.31 -4.79
C VAL A 81 6.94 0.91 -3.98
N LEU A 82 7.87 1.46 -3.20
CA LEU A 82 7.70 2.63 -2.34
C LEU A 82 8.42 3.82 -3.00
N THR A 83 7.82 4.36 -4.04
CA THR A 83 8.18 5.66 -4.64
C THR A 83 7.51 6.79 -3.90
#